data_AF-A0A258CVL7-F1
#
_entry.id   AF-A0A258CVL7-F1
#
_cell.length_a   1.000
_cell.length_b   1.000
_cell.length_c   1.000
_cell.angle_alpha   90.00
_cell.angle_beta   90.00
_cell.angle_gamma   90.00
#
_symmetry.space_group_name_H-M   'P 1'
#
loop_
_entity.id
_entity.type
_entity.pdbx_description
1 polymer ?
#
loop_
_entity_poly.entity_id
_entity_poly.type
_entity_poly.pdbx_seq_one_letter_code
_entity_poly.pdbx_strand_id
1 'polypeptide(L)'
;KPELIDASTFSLVNFGEAERVEGEWAALEARVDALRAAIPEEQDSAFVQLAWFPVKAAANYNRLQIAAGRNRLWASQGRIAANAQADLVKSLFTRDAELTRLHDALNGGKWRHMMDQTHIGYSSWQQPAQNIIPATRTVAAASGWGVAVEGGGEAPPALARWGADRRWIEVFSKGAPIAVTAVSDTPWLKVTTGPANAFGDVRLEVSADWKTAPKGQASGLVKIIVGGETRTVAITASNPDRAPARGAFVEAGGVTAIEAEHHATAKGGQGVTWATIPNLGRTLSGVTSYPSTAPSSKPGGAAPALDYLVDFEAAGPVDLTVLVSPTLDFRGGKGLAYAVSIGDGAPVIVNSQPDASEGAWNKAVADSVRAQTTRLNVPSAGPHRVRLWRVDPGVVFQRLVLSRGPLPASYLGPPESVRAP
;
A
#
# COMPACT_ATOMS: atom_id res chain seq x y z
N LYS A 1 -10.39 -10.28 -1.63
CA LYS A 1 -11.65 -10.88 -1.12
C LYS A 1 -11.48 -11.15 0.37
N PRO A 2 -12.47 -10.96 1.25
CA PRO A 2 -12.32 -11.20 2.69
C PRO A 2 -11.65 -12.54 3.00
N GLU A 3 -12.12 -13.62 2.38
CA GLU A 3 -11.68 -15.00 2.60
C GLU A 3 -10.20 -15.26 2.21
N LEU A 4 -9.60 -14.36 1.43
CA LEU A 4 -8.19 -14.40 1.02
C LEU A 4 -7.30 -13.43 1.79
N ILE A 5 -7.89 -12.51 2.57
CA ILE A 5 -7.13 -11.55 3.38
C ILE A 5 -6.81 -12.21 4.72
N ASP A 6 -5.55 -12.12 5.10
CA ASP A 6 -5.00 -12.64 6.35
C ASP A 6 -4.07 -11.64 7.06
N ALA A 7 -3.55 -12.06 8.21
CA ALA A 7 -2.64 -11.29 9.05
C ALA A 7 -1.30 -10.89 8.40
N SER A 8 -0.98 -11.41 7.21
CA SER A 8 0.23 -11.10 6.44
C SER A 8 -0.04 -10.25 5.20
N THR A 9 -1.31 -10.00 4.87
CA THR A 9 -1.69 -9.31 3.65
C THR A 9 -1.14 -7.90 3.61
N PHE A 10 -1.46 -7.05 4.59
CA PHE A 10 -1.00 -5.67 4.63
C PHE A 10 0.29 -5.53 5.45
N SER A 11 1.27 -4.82 4.90
CA SER A 11 2.52 -4.54 5.58
C SER A 11 2.29 -3.66 6.81
N LEU A 12 2.85 -4.10 7.93
CA LEU A 12 2.82 -3.38 9.21
C LEU A 12 4.01 -2.43 9.39
N VAL A 13 5.00 -2.50 8.50
CA VAL A 13 6.27 -1.78 8.64
C VAL A 13 6.65 -0.96 7.41
N ASN A 14 6.13 -1.30 6.22
CA ASN A 14 6.44 -0.58 4.99
C ASN A 14 5.28 0.33 4.58
N PHE A 15 5.62 1.56 4.16
CA PHE A 15 4.70 2.48 3.48
C PHE A 15 3.44 2.89 4.27
N GLY A 16 3.45 2.66 5.59
CA GLY A 16 2.27 2.84 6.45
C GLY A 16 1.04 2.09 5.93
N GLU A 17 1.23 0.97 5.24
CA GLU A 17 0.18 0.34 4.45
C GLU A 17 -1.03 -0.07 5.31
N ALA A 18 -0.80 -0.81 6.39
CA ALA A 18 -1.87 -1.22 7.29
C ALA A 18 -2.59 -0.01 7.94
N GLU A 19 -1.85 1.02 8.36
CA GLU A 19 -2.45 2.24 8.93
C GLU A 19 -3.28 3.01 7.90
N ARG A 20 -2.83 3.12 6.64
CA ARG A 20 -3.62 3.75 5.57
C ARG A 20 -4.90 2.97 5.31
N VAL A 21 -4.82 1.64 5.18
CA VAL A 21 -5.99 0.78 4.97
C VAL A 21 -7.00 0.92 6.11
N GLU A 22 -6.55 0.89 7.37
CA GLU A 22 -7.44 1.12 8.51
C GLU A 22 -8.05 2.53 8.52
N GLY A 23 -7.25 3.55 8.18
CA GLY A 23 -7.70 4.94 8.13
C GLY A 23 -8.76 5.16 7.04
N GLU A 24 -8.57 4.59 5.85
CA GLU A 24 -9.53 4.66 4.76
C GLU A 24 -10.85 3.95 5.13
N TRP A 25 -10.79 2.77 5.75
CA TRP A 25 -11.97 2.09 6.27
C TRP A 25 -12.67 2.89 7.37
N ALA A 26 -11.93 3.44 8.34
CA ALA A 26 -12.50 4.25 9.42
C ALA A 26 -13.20 5.51 8.87
N ALA A 27 -12.63 6.17 7.86
CA ALA A 27 -13.25 7.30 7.20
C ALA A 27 -14.56 6.91 6.50
N LEU A 28 -14.58 5.75 5.82
CA LEU A 28 -15.80 5.25 5.17
C LEU A 28 -16.87 4.84 6.19
N GLU A 29 -16.46 4.20 7.29
CA GLU A 29 -17.34 3.85 8.41
C GLU A 29 -18.01 5.08 9.03
N ALA A 30 -17.26 6.17 9.24
CA ALA A 30 -17.79 7.43 9.76
C ALA A 30 -18.78 8.08 8.78
N ARG A 31 -18.50 8.01 7.47
CA ARG A 31 -19.41 8.53 6.44
C ARG A 31 -20.73 7.78 6.41
N VAL A 32 -20.73 6.44 6.47
CA VAL A 32 -21.98 5.67 6.47
C VAL A 32 -22.75 5.82 7.79
N ASP A 33 -22.08 6.02 8.93
CA ASP A 33 -22.76 6.33 10.20
C ASP A 33 -23.45 7.69 10.13
N ALA A 34 -22.77 8.72 9.64
CA ALA A 34 -23.34 10.06 9.47
C ALA A 34 -24.53 10.06 8.51
N LEU A 35 -24.44 9.32 7.40
CA LEU A 35 -25.56 9.17 6.46
C LEU A 35 -26.74 8.43 7.09
N ARG A 36 -26.50 7.32 7.80
CA ARG A 36 -27.55 6.57 8.48
C ARG A 36 -28.32 7.44 9.49
N ALA A 37 -27.62 8.31 10.21
CA ALA A 37 -28.24 9.24 11.15
C ALA A 37 -29.09 10.33 10.48
N ALA A 38 -28.92 10.56 9.18
CA ALA A 38 -29.58 11.64 8.43
C ALA A 38 -30.71 11.17 7.50
N ILE A 39 -30.76 9.88 7.14
CA ILE A 39 -31.81 9.35 6.27
C ILE A 39 -33.14 9.14 7.02
N PRO A 40 -34.29 9.18 6.33
CA PRO A 40 -35.58 8.83 6.93
C PRO A 40 -35.60 7.39 7.44
N GLU A 41 -36.28 7.14 8.56
CA GLU A 41 -36.41 5.81 9.19
C GLU A 41 -36.92 4.75 8.21
N GLU A 42 -37.85 5.14 7.33
CA GLU A 42 -38.42 4.29 6.26
C GLU A 42 -37.36 3.74 5.29
N GLN A 43 -36.23 4.43 5.16
CA GLN A 43 -35.11 4.04 4.30
C GLN A 43 -34.01 3.28 5.06
N ASP A 44 -34.04 3.26 6.40
CA ASP A 44 -32.96 2.70 7.23
C ASP A 44 -32.69 1.23 6.88
N SER A 45 -33.73 0.40 6.80
CA SER A 45 -33.56 -1.02 6.46
C SER A 45 -32.89 -1.23 5.10
N ALA A 46 -33.18 -0.39 4.10
CA ALA A 46 -32.56 -0.47 2.78
C ALA A 46 -31.10 0.03 2.83
N PHE A 47 -30.85 1.16 3.50
CA PHE A 47 -29.51 1.70 3.64
C PHE A 47 -28.60 0.77 4.45
N VAL A 48 -29.12 0.16 5.51
CA VAL A 48 -28.35 -0.76 6.35
C VAL A 48 -27.88 -1.96 5.55
N GLN A 49 -28.78 -2.64 4.84
CA GLN A 49 -28.41 -3.84 4.09
C GLN A 49 -27.51 -3.53 2.87
N LEU A 50 -27.71 -2.39 2.18
CA LEU A 50 -27.05 -2.09 0.90
C LEU A 50 -25.75 -1.29 1.04
N ALA A 51 -25.56 -0.54 2.13
CA ALA A 51 -24.41 0.36 2.28
C ALA A 51 -23.74 0.25 3.64
N TRP A 52 -24.49 0.41 4.74
CA TRP A 52 -23.89 0.45 6.08
C TRP A 52 -23.27 -0.89 6.46
N PHE A 53 -24.04 -1.98 6.38
CA PHE A 53 -23.59 -3.32 6.75
C PHE A 53 -22.35 -3.77 5.96
N PRO A 54 -22.32 -3.73 4.61
CA PRO A 54 -21.14 -4.18 3.87
C PRO A 54 -19.89 -3.35 4.20
N VAL A 55 -20.03 -2.04 4.47
CA VAL A 55 -18.91 -1.20 4.92
C VAL A 55 -18.42 -1.61 6.30
N LYS A 56 -19.33 -1.78 7.27
CA LYS A 56 -18.98 -2.16 8.65
C LYS A 56 -18.36 -3.55 8.73
N ALA A 57 -18.92 -4.52 8.01
CA ALA A 57 -18.41 -5.88 7.95
C ALA A 57 -17.00 -5.92 7.33
N ALA A 58 -16.80 -5.26 6.19
CA ALA A 58 -15.50 -5.21 5.54
C ALA A 58 -14.44 -4.48 6.38
N ALA A 59 -14.79 -3.36 7.01
CA ALA A 59 -13.89 -2.62 7.89
C ALA A 59 -13.51 -3.45 9.13
N ASN A 60 -14.48 -4.09 9.78
CA ASN A 60 -14.25 -4.98 10.92
C ASN A 60 -13.31 -6.14 10.54
N TYR A 61 -13.56 -6.79 9.39
CA TYR A 61 -12.75 -7.90 8.92
C TYR A 61 -11.29 -7.49 8.66
N ASN A 62 -11.05 -6.37 7.95
CA ASN A 62 -9.70 -5.90 7.70
C ASN A 62 -8.97 -5.55 9.00
N ARG A 63 -9.67 -4.87 9.93
CA ARG A 63 -9.13 -4.53 11.25
C ARG A 63 -8.81 -5.78 12.09
N LEU A 64 -9.63 -6.83 12.00
CA LEU A 64 -9.40 -8.12 12.66
C LEU A 64 -8.08 -8.75 12.18
N GLN A 65 -7.86 -8.81 10.85
CA GLN A 65 -6.65 -9.39 10.29
C GLN A 65 -5.41 -8.55 10.59
N ILE A 66 -5.52 -7.22 10.53
CA ILE A 66 -4.43 -6.30 10.90
C ILE A 66 -4.07 -6.43 12.39
N ALA A 67 -5.05 -6.52 13.29
CA ALA A 67 -4.81 -6.75 14.71
C ALA A 67 -4.12 -8.10 14.97
N ALA A 68 -4.50 -9.15 14.24
CA ALA A 68 -3.83 -10.45 14.31
C ALA A 68 -2.37 -10.36 13.81
N GLY A 69 -2.11 -9.62 12.73
CA GLY A 69 -0.77 -9.34 12.23
C GLY A 69 0.08 -8.58 13.25
N ARG A 70 -0.46 -7.49 13.81
CA ARG A 70 0.21 -6.69 14.86
C ARG A 70 0.52 -7.53 16.09
N ASN A 71 -0.43 -8.34 16.56
CA ASN A 71 -0.17 -9.27 17.66
C ASN A 71 1.05 -10.16 17.38
N ARG A 72 1.14 -10.78 16.19
CA ARG A 72 2.26 -11.66 15.83
C ARG A 72 3.59 -10.92 15.78
N LEU A 73 3.62 -9.77 15.12
CA LEU A 73 4.82 -8.93 15.02
C LEU A 73 5.28 -8.45 16.39
N TRP A 74 4.37 -7.88 17.18
CA TRP A 74 4.69 -7.35 18.50
C TRP A 74 5.10 -8.45 19.47
N ALA A 75 4.49 -9.64 19.39
CA ALA A 75 4.92 -10.79 20.16
C ALA A 75 6.34 -11.24 19.80
N SER A 76 6.71 -11.24 18.51
CA SER A 76 8.10 -11.53 18.11
C SER A 76 9.12 -10.49 18.58
N GLN A 77 8.67 -9.26 18.84
CA GLN A 77 9.49 -8.18 19.42
C GLN A 77 9.55 -8.23 20.96
N GLY A 78 8.80 -9.13 21.59
CA GLY A 78 8.66 -9.22 23.05
C GLY A 78 7.88 -8.06 23.66
N ARG A 79 7.01 -7.40 22.87
CA ARG A 79 6.18 -6.27 23.30
C ARG A 79 5.02 -6.74 24.16
N ILE A 80 4.87 -6.17 25.36
CA ILE A 80 3.73 -6.51 26.23
C ILE A 80 2.39 -6.08 25.62
N ALA A 81 2.40 -5.01 24.80
CA ALA A 81 1.24 -4.52 24.07
C ALA A 81 0.65 -5.53 23.07
N ALA A 82 1.39 -6.60 22.73
CA ALA A 82 0.85 -7.70 21.91
C ALA A 82 -0.40 -8.34 22.54
N ASN A 83 -0.48 -8.38 23.87
CA ASN A 83 -1.64 -8.93 24.58
C ASN A 83 -2.91 -8.10 24.34
N ALA A 84 -2.81 -6.77 24.30
CA ALA A 84 -3.93 -5.90 23.97
C ALA A 84 -4.42 -6.12 22.52
N GLN A 85 -3.51 -6.43 21.58
CA GLN A 85 -3.90 -6.82 20.22
C GLN A 85 -4.61 -8.18 20.20
N ALA A 86 -4.24 -9.12 21.07
CA ALA A 86 -4.95 -10.39 21.18
C ALA A 86 -6.38 -10.20 21.69
N ASP A 87 -6.60 -9.30 22.65
CA ASP A 87 -7.94 -8.96 23.13
C ASP A 87 -8.75 -8.17 22.09
N LEU A 88 -8.09 -7.31 21.30
CA LEU A 88 -8.72 -6.65 20.16
C LEU A 88 -9.19 -7.67 19.11
N VAL A 89 -8.39 -8.70 18.80
CA VAL A 89 -8.77 -9.79 17.89
C VAL A 89 -10.04 -10.49 18.39
N LYS A 90 -10.13 -10.82 19.69
CA LYS A 90 -11.35 -11.41 20.27
C LYS A 90 -12.55 -10.48 20.11
N SER A 91 -12.36 -9.19 20.40
CA SER A 91 -13.42 -8.18 20.34
C SER A 91 -13.95 -8.00 18.91
N LEU A 92 -13.06 -7.91 17.92
CA LEU A 92 -13.42 -7.77 16.50
C LEU A 92 -14.07 -9.04 15.94
N PHE A 93 -13.64 -10.22 16.39
CA PHE A 93 -14.29 -11.48 16.05
C PHE A 93 -15.71 -11.58 16.63
N THR A 94 -15.91 -11.14 17.89
CA THR A 94 -17.26 -11.03 18.46
C THR A 94 -18.11 -10.00 17.73
N ARG A 95 -17.52 -8.86 17.35
CA ARG A 95 -18.19 -7.80 16.58
C ARG A 95 -18.67 -8.29 15.22
N ASP A 96 -17.92 -9.17 14.57
CA ASP A 96 -18.34 -9.79 13.30
C ASP A 96 -19.68 -10.53 13.44
N ALA A 97 -19.79 -11.42 14.43
CA ALA A 97 -21.02 -12.14 14.73
C ALA A 97 -22.16 -11.21 15.22
N GLU A 98 -21.83 -10.08 15.84
CA GLU A 98 -22.81 -9.05 16.19
C GLU A 98 -23.38 -8.34 14.95
N LEU A 99 -22.52 -8.00 13.98
CA LEU A 99 -22.95 -7.40 12.72
C LEU A 99 -23.93 -8.33 11.98
N THR A 100 -23.63 -9.63 11.89
CA THR A 100 -24.56 -10.62 11.30
C THR A 100 -25.91 -10.63 12.02
N ARG A 101 -25.93 -10.60 13.35
CA ARG A 101 -27.19 -10.54 14.14
C ARG A 101 -27.95 -9.23 13.92
N LEU A 102 -27.26 -8.10 13.76
CA LEU A 102 -27.89 -6.82 13.43
C LEU A 102 -28.55 -6.88 12.05
N HIS A 103 -27.90 -7.52 11.08
CA HIS A 103 -28.48 -7.74 9.75
C HIS A 103 -29.71 -8.67 9.81
N ASP A 104 -29.62 -9.78 10.54
CA ASP A 104 -30.72 -10.73 10.72
C ASP A 104 -31.95 -10.12 11.39
N ALA A 105 -31.78 -9.09 12.22
CA ALA A 105 -32.89 -8.42 12.90
C ALA A 105 -33.63 -7.41 12.00
N LEU A 106 -33.05 -7.02 10.85
CA LEU A 106 -33.61 -5.97 10.00
C LEU A 106 -35.03 -6.31 9.52
N ASN A 107 -35.90 -5.30 9.58
CA ASN A 107 -37.27 -5.35 9.09
C ASN A 107 -38.03 -6.60 9.56
N GLY A 108 -38.01 -6.86 10.87
CA GLY A 108 -38.72 -8.00 11.47
C GLY A 108 -38.13 -9.37 11.11
N GLY A 109 -36.87 -9.42 10.67
CA GLY A 109 -36.21 -10.68 10.30
C GLY A 109 -36.28 -11.05 8.83
N LYS A 110 -36.61 -10.10 7.95
CA LYS A 110 -36.82 -10.35 6.51
C LYS A 110 -35.65 -11.07 5.83
N TRP A 111 -34.41 -10.79 6.25
CA TRP A 111 -33.19 -11.31 5.64
C TRP A 111 -32.40 -12.26 6.54
N ARG A 112 -33.10 -12.87 7.51
CA ARG A 112 -32.46 -13.86 8.40
C ARG A 112 -31.77 -14.95 7.57
N HIS A 113 -30.57 -15.33 7.99
CA HIS A 113 -29.71 -16.32 7.33
C HIS A 113 -28.98 -15.85 6.07
N MET A 114 -29.23 -14.63 5.59
CA MET A 114 -28.55 -14.13 4.38
C MET A 114 -27.03 -13.94 4.60
N MET A 115 -26.62 -13.68 5.85
CA MET A 115 -25.22 -13.44 6.24
C MET A 115 -24.60 -14.61 7.03
N ASP A 116 -25.19 -15.82 6.95
CA ASP A 116 -24.70 -17.02 7.67
C ASP A 116 -23.43 -17.63 7.08
N GLN A 117 -22.98 -17.13 5.92
CA GLN A 117 -21.80 -17.67 5.25
C GLN A 117 -20.56 -17.55 6.13
N THR A 118 -19.84 -18.67 6.30
CA THR A 118 -18.55 -18.67 6.97
C THR A 118 -17.52 -17.99 6.07
N HIS A 119 -16.77 -17.06 6.63
CA HIS A 119 -15.87 -16.16 5.89
C HIS A 119 -14.55 -15.88 6.63
N ILE A 120 -14.37 -16.38 7.87
CA ILE A 120 -13.14 -16.24 8.66
C ILE A 120 -12.51 -17.62 8.90
N GLY A 121 -11.21 -17.74 8.59
CA GLY A 121 -10.43 -18.94 8.93
C GLY A 121 -10.29 -19.97 7.81
N TYR A 122 -10.32 -19.52 6.55
CA TYR A 122 -10.05 -20.37 5.40
C TYR A 122 -8.59 -20.87 5.44
N SER A 123 -8.41 -22.17 5.20
CA SER A 123 -7.09 -22.81 5.05
C SER A 123 -6.94 -23.54 3.70
N SER A 124 -7.98 -23.51 2.88
CA SER A 124 -8.04 -24.09 1.54
C SER A 124 -9.09 -23.32 0.72
N TRP A 125 -9.37 -23.77 -0.50
CA TRP A 125 -10.44 -23.18 -1.32
C TRP A 125 -11.83 -23.30 -0.68
N GLN A 126 -12.05 -24.32 0.15
CA GLN A 126 -13.35 -24.61 0.75
C GLN A 126 -13.52 -23.92 2.10
N GLN A 127 -14.75 -23.45 2.35
CA GLN A 127 -15.12 -22.78 3.60
C GLN A 127 -14.98 -23.71 4.81
N PRO A 128 -14.55 -23.19 5.97
CA PRO A 128 -14.61 -23.94 7.22
C PRO A 128 -16.08 -24.14 7.66
N ALA A 129 -16.32 -25.15 8.50
CA ALA A 129 -17.66 -25.43 9.04
C ALA A 129 -18.22 -24.30 9.91
N GLN A 130 -17.34 -23.46 10.47
CA GLN A 130 -17.68 -22.29 11.28
C GLN A 130 -16.60 -21.22 11.12
N ASN A 131 -16.90 -19.97 11.45
CA ASN A 131 -15.88 -18.92 11.55
C ASN A 131 -14.84 -19.30 12.61
N ILE A 132 -13.56 -19.22 12.27
CA ILE A 132 -12.44 -19.56 13.17
C ILE A 132 -11.67 -18.28 13.48
N ILE A 133 -11.59 -17.93 14.78
CA ILE A 133 -10.84 -16.76 15.23
C ILE A 133 -9.34 -16.88 14.83
N PRO A 134 -8.72 -15.80 14.32
CA PRO A 134 -7.30 -15.81 14.01
C PRO A 134 -6.43 -16.13 15.25
N ALA A 135 -5.46 -17.02 15.08
CA ALA A 135 -4.54 -17.38 16.15
C ALA A 135 -3.65 -16.19 16.57
N THR A 136 -3.56 -15.97 17.89
CA THR A 136 -2.77 -14.92 18.55
C THR A 136 -1.72 -15.53 19.48
N ARG A 137 -0.72 -14.72 19.86
CA ARG A 137 0.33 -15.06 20.83
C ARG A 137 0.19 -14.19 22.08
N THR A 138 0.44 -14.79 23.23
CA THR A 138 0.56 -14.09 24.52
C THR A 138 2.02 -13.84 24.84
N VAL A 139 2.32 -12.68 25.41
CA VAL A 139 3.67 -12.28 25.85
C VAL A 139 3.67 -12.18 27.38
N ALA A 140 4.60 -12.86 28.03
CA ALA A 140 4.83 -12.70 29.46
C ALA A 140 5.59 -11.38 29.72
N ALA A 141 5.22 -10.67 30.79
CA ALA A 141 5.92 -9.45 31.17
C ALA A 141 7.40 -9.75 31.48
N ALA A 142 8.28 -8.96 30.88
CA ALA A 142 9.72 -9.00 31.09
C ALA A 142 10.24 -7.60 31.43
N SER A 143 11.48 -7.52 31.94
CA SER A 143 12.14 -6.24 32.18
C SER A 143 12.65 -5.61 30.88
N GLY A 144 12.71 -4.28 30.87
CA GLY A 144 13.31 -3.49 29.79
C GLY A 144 12.35 -3.06 28.70
N TRP A 145 12.93 -2.46 27.66
CA TRP A 145 12.26 -1.81 26.56
C TRP A 145 12.95 -2.13 25.23
N GLY A 146 12.27 -1.83 24.12
CA GLY A 146 12.77 -2.06 22.78
C GLY A 146 12.48 -0.90 21.83
N VAL A 147 13.12 -0.98 20.66
CA VAL A 147 12.97 -0.03 19.57
C VAL A 147 12.61 -0.82 18.31
N ALA A 148 11.60 -0.37 17.58
CA ALA A 148 11.29 -0.81 16.23
C ALA A 148 11.29 0.41 15.31
N VAL A 149 11.63 0.22 14.05
CA VAL A 149 11.69 1.32 13.08
C VAL A 149 10.86 0.97 11.85
N GLU A 150 10.43 2.00 11.12
CA GLU A 150 9.86 1.82 9.80
C GLU A 150 10.75 0.94 8.92
N GLY A 151 10.17 0.06 8.12
CA GLY A 151 10.91 -0.91 7.32
C GLY A 151 11.41 -2.15 8.07
N GLY A 152 11.38 -2.17 9.41
CA GLY A 152 11.75 -3.34 10.23
C GLY A 152 13.24 -3.64 10.31
N GLY A 153 14.11 -2.71 9.89
CA GLY A 153 15.57 -2.83 9.97
C GLY A 153 16.16 -2.27 11.28
N GLU A 154 17.46 -1.94 11.26
CA GLU A 154 18.13 -1.24 12.37
C GLU A 154 17.90 0.29 12.35
N ALA A 155 17.64 0.83 11.15
CA ALA A 155 17.33 2.23 10.90
C ALA A 155 16.14 2.34 9.93
N PRO A 156 15.31 3.40 10.03
CA PRO A 156 14.26 3.62 9.06
C PRO A 156 14.85 3.94 7.68
N PRO A 157 14.08 3.77 6.58
CA PRO A 157 14.48 4.26 5.28
C PRO A 157 14.79 5.76 5.31
N ALA A 158 15.68 6.22 4.44
CA ALA A 158 16.10 7.62 4.42
C ALA A 158 14.91 8.58 4.29
N LEU A 159 15.00 9.71 5.00
CA LEU A 159 14.17 10.88 4.70
C LEU A 159 14.55 11.40 3.32
N ALA A 160 13.57 11.86 2.54
CA ALA A 160 13.84 12.41 1.21
C ALA A 160 13.06 13.70 1.01
N ARG A 161 13.75 14.77 0.63
CA ARG A 161 13.14 16.11 0.46
C ARG A 161 11.98 16.14 -0.52
N TRP A 162 12.09 15.34 -1.58
CA TRP A 162 11.07 15.22 -2.63
C TRP A 162 10.37 13.86 -2.61
N GLY A 163 10.43 13.16 -1.47
CA GLY A 163 9.80 11.86 -1.25
C GLY A 163 9.16 11.82 0.14
N ALA A 164 9.42 10.75 0.89
CA ALA A 164 8.96 10.65 2.27
C ALA A 164 9.77 11.59 3.17
N ASP A 165 9.14 12.68 3.60
CA ASP A 165 9.72 13.73 4.45
C ASP A 165 9.60 13.45 5.95
N ARG A 166 8.95 12.33 6.29
CA ARG A 166 8.75 11.83 7.66
C ARG A 166 8.99 10.33 7.71
N ARG A 167 9.50 9.86 8.84
CA ARG A 167 9.60 8.43 9.20
C ARG A 167 9.17 8.24 10.64
N TRP A 168 8.99 6.98 11.05
CA TRP A 168 8.69 6.66 12.44
C TRP A 168 9.70 5.71 13.09
N ILE A 169 9.82 5.89 14.40
CA ILE A 169 10.46 4.97 15.34
C ILE A 169 9.43 4.66 16.43
N GLU A 170 9.27 3.40 16.80
CA GLU A 170 8.47 3.01 17.96
C GLU A 170 9.37 2.61 19.12
N VAL A 171 9.08 3.16 20.28
CA VAL A 171 9.72 2.79 21.55
C VAL A 171 8.67 2.08 22.38
N PHE A 172 8.98 0.89 22.87
CA PHE A 172 7.98 0.01 23.47
C PHE A 172 8.46 -0.68 24.75
N SER A 173 7.51 -0.98 25.63
CA SER A 173 7.74 -1.76 26.83
C SER A 173 7.68 -3.28 26.58
N LYS A 174 8.51 -4.03 27.32
CA LYS A 174 8.41 -5.50 27.43
C LYS A 174 7.62 -5.95 28.66
N GLY A 175 7.19 -5.03 29.52
CA GLY A 175 6.49 -5.34 30.77
C GLY A 175 5.86 -4.10 31.40
N ALA A 176 6.51 -3.50 32.40
CA ALA A 176 5.99 -2.33 33.11
C ALA A 176 5.95 -1.07 32.21
N PRO A 177 5.01 -0.13 32.42
CA PRO A 177 4.95 1.09 31.64
C PRO A 177 6.27 1.88 31.65
N ILE A 178 6.65 2.43 30.50
CA ILE A 178 7.88 3.22 30.33
C ILE A 178 7.58 4.70 30.07
N ALA A 179 8.48 5.57 30.52
CA ALA A 179 8.50 6.99 30.16
C ALA A 179 9.64 7.22 29.16
N VAL A 180 9.31 7.81 28.01
CA VAL A 180 10.24 7.95 26.89
C VAL A 180 10.54 9.43 26.64
N THR A 181 11.83 9.76 26.64
CA THR A 181 12.32 11.04 26.13
C THR A 181 13.12 10.76 24.86
N ALA A 182 12.90 11.54 23.81
CA ALA A 182 13.66 11.43 22.57
C ALA A 182 14.13 12.81 22.12
N VAL A 183 15.42 12.92 21.78
CA VAL A 183 16.06 14.17 21.36
C VAL A 183 17.01 13.92 20.19
N SER A 184 17.34 14.97 19.46
CA SER A 184 18.45 14.96 18.51
C SER A 184 19.29 16.22 18.71
N ASP A 185 20.61 16.06 18.73
CA ASP A 185 21.56 17.18 18.74
C ASP A 185 21.89 17.64 17.30
N THR A 186 21.25 17.04 16.29
CA THR A 186 21.47 17.36 14.88
C THR A 186 20.50 18.48 14.45
N PRO A 187 20.96 19.70 14.13
CA PRO A 187 20.08 20.87 13.98
C PRO A 187 18.99 20.76 12.91
N TRP A 188 19.21 19.94 11.88
CA TRP A 188 18.24 19.73 10.81
C TRP A 188 17.26 18.59 11.11
N LEU A 189 17.51 17.75 12.11
CA LEU A 189 16.70 16.57 12.42
C LEU A 189 15.72 16.89 13.56
N LYS A 190 14.43 16.80 13.27
CA LYS A 190 13.36 17.02 14.23
C LYS A 190 12.80 15.68 14.68
N VAL A 191 12.49 15.59 15.97
CA VAL A 191 11.86 14.42 16.61
C VAL A 191 10.64 14.90 17.38
N THR A 192 9.48 14.32 17.09
CA THR A 192 8.23 14.60 17.81
C THR A 192 7.75 13.31 18.48
N THR A 193 7.47 13.38 19.77
CA THR A 193 6.94 12.24 20.53
C THR A 193 5.41 12.25 20.48
N GLY A 194 4.82 11.18 19.94
CA GLY A 194 3.38 10.96 19.97
C GLY A 194 2.84 10.56 21.35
N PRO A 195 1.51 10.43 21.50
CA PRO A 195 0.90 10.03 22.77
C PRO A 195 1.33 8.62 23.17
N ALA A 196 1.56 8.41 24.47
CA ALA A 196 1.83 7.10 25.03
C ALA A 196 0.55 6.27 25.15
N ASN A 197 0.62 4.98 24.82
CA ASN A 197 -0.47 4.04 25.11
C ASN A 197 -0.45 3.60 26.59
N ALA A 198 -1.35 2.69 26.97
CA ALA A 198 -1.46 2.18 28.35
C ALA A 198 -0.19 1.50 28.89
N PHE A 199 0.73 1.09 28.02
CA PHE A 199 2.01 0.47 28.37
C PHE A 199 3.20 1.45 28.28
N GLY A 200 2.95 2.73 28.00
CA GLY A 200 4.01 3.70 27.78
C GLY A 200 4.69 3.62 26.41
N ASP A 201 4.21 2.74 25.50
CA ASP A 201 4.75 2.71 24.14
C ASP A 201 4.42 4.04 23.45
N VAL A 202 5.41 4.62 22.76
CA VAL A 202 5.25 5.84 21.97
C VAL A 202 5.73 5.62 20.54
N ARG A 203 5.08 6.29 19.59
CA ARG A 203 5.60 6.47 18.24
C ARG A 203 6.26 7.84 18.16
N LEU A 204 7.55 7.85 17.80
CA LEU A 204 8.32 9.03 17.49
C LEU A 204 8.22 9.28 15.98
N GLU A 205 7.82 10.49 15.59
CA GLU A 205 7.93 10.96 14.21
C GLU A 205 9.28 11.69 14.05
N VAL A 206 10.06 11.28 13.05
CA VAL A 206 11.32 11.94 12.68
C VAL A 206 11.15 12.62 11.33
N SER A 207 11.60 13.87 11.22
CA SER A 207 11.51 14.68 10.00
C SER A 207 12.72 15.59 9.86
N ALA A 208 12.94 16.13 8.65
CA ALA A 208 14.03 17.06 8.39
C ALA A 208 13.52 18.51 8.22
N ASP A 209 14.24 19.46 8.80
CA ASP A 209 14.18 20.86 8.40
C ASP A 209 15.03 21.07 7.14
N TRP A 210 14.39 21.01 5.98
CA TRP A 210 15.08 21.12 4.70
C TRP A 210 15.75 22.49 4.45
N LYS A 211 15.49 23.50 5.29
CA LYS A 211 16.19 24.80 5.23
C LYS A 211 17.59 24.72 5.84
N THR A 212 17.78 23.88 6.86
CA THR A 212 19.06 23.72 7.57
C THR A 212 19.75 22.39 7.25
N ALA A 213 19.05 21.44 6.64
CA ALA A 213 19.61 20.16 6.21
C ALA A 213 20.75 20.37 5.19
N PRO A 214 21.90 19.70 5.37
CA PRO A 214 22.97 19.70 4.37
C PRO A 214 22.46 19.27 3.00
N LYS A 215 23.12 19.76 1.97
CA LYS A 215 22.90 19.30 0.59
C LYS A 215 23.56 17.94 0.36
N GLY A 216 22.98 17.14 -0.53
CA GLY A 216 23.39 15.77 -0.76
C GLY A 216 22.87 14.82 0.32
N GLN A 217 23.74 13.92 0.79
CA GLN A 217 23.41 12.97 1.86
C GLN A 217 23.76 13.55 3.23
N ALA A 218 22.89 13.36 4.20
CA ALA A 218 23.10 13.75 5.59
C ALA A 218 22.76 12.60 6.54
N SER A 219 23.45 12.58 7.68
CA SER A 219 23.20 11.62 8.77
C SER A 219 23.04 12.35 10.09
N GLY A 220 22.13 11.87 10.92
CA GLY A 220 21.84 12.37 12.26
C GLY A 220 21.49 11.23 13.19
N LEU A 221 21.46 11.52 14.49
CA LEU A 221 21.12 10.53 15.51
C LEU A 221 19.91 11.00 16.31
N VAL A 222 18.98 10.08 16.53
CA VAL A 222 17.94 10.22 17.56
C VAL A 222 18.40 9.47 18.81
N LYS A 223 18.54 10.18 19.92
CA LYS A 223 18.83 9.62 21.24
C LYS A 223 17.52 9.35 21.97
N ILE A 224 17.28 8.10 22.32
CA ILE A 224 16.09 7.63 23.03
C ILE A 224 16.51 7.27 24.45
N ILE A 225 15.88 7.89 25.44
CA ILE A 225 16.22 7.77 26.85
C ILE A 225 15.01 7.19 27.60
N VAL A 226 15.22 6.06 28.28
CA VAL A 226 14.21 5.38 29.09
C VAL A 226 14.87 4.92 30.39
N GLY A 227 14.40 5.42 31.54
CA GLY A 227 14.92 5.00 32.85
C GLY A 227 16.43 5.21 33.04
N GLY A 228 17.03 6.19 32.36
CA GLY A 228 18.48 6.46 32.38
C GLY A 228 19.30 5.66 31.36
N GLU A 229 18.73 4.63 30.72
CA GLU A 229 19.36 3.94 29.59
C GLU A 229 19.17 4.77 28.30
N THR A 230 20.22 4.89 27.48
CA THR A 230 20.17 5.57 26.19
C THR A 230 20.42 4.59 25.05
N ARG A 231 19.57 4.62 24.01
CA ARG A 231 19.83 3.99 22.71
C ARG A 231 19.76 5.02 21.60
N THR A 232 20.53 4.80 20.54
CA THR A 232 20.56 5.69 19.38
C THR A 232 20.06 5.01 18.14
N VAL A 233 19.25 5.73 17.36
CA VAL A 233 18.84 5.31 16.01
C VAL A 233 19.45 6.28 15.01
N ALA A 234 20.14 5.74 14.01
CA ALA A 234 20.68 6.52 12.90
C ALA A 234 19.56 6.91 11.93
N ILE A 235 19.53 8.19 11.55
CA ILE A 235 18.62 8.72 10.54
C ILE A 235 19.47 9.25 9.39
N THR A 236 19.16 8.81 8.18
CA THR A 236 19.75 9.34 6.95
C THR A 236 18.74 10.19 6.21
N ALA A 237 19.24 11.19 5.46
CA ALA A 237 18.42 12.08 4.66
C ALA A 237 19.07 12.37 3.30
N SER A 238 18.26 12.41 2.24
CA SER A 238 18.63 12.83 0.89
C SER A 238 18.01 14.21 0.59
N ASN A 239 18.87 15.20 0.38
CA ASN A 239 18.52 16.58 0.01
C ASN A 239 19.29 16.99 -1.26
N PRO A 240 18.85 16.55 -2.44
CA PRO A 240 19.55 16.85 -3.69
C PRO A 240 19.61 18.36 -3.94
N ASP A 241 20.73 18.81 -4.51
CA ASP A 241 20.93 20.21 -4.91
C ASP A 241 20.00 20.61 -6.06
N ARG A 242 19.74 19.67 -6.97
CA ARG A 242 18.88 19.88 -8.13
C ARG A 242 17.42 19.97 -7.70
N ALA A 243 16.72 21.01 -8.16
CA ALA A 243 15.26 21.04 -8.13
C ALA A 243 14.69 20.13 -9.22
N PRO A 244 13.69 19.28 -8.91
CA PRO A 244 13.09 18.40 -9.91
C PRO A 244 12.35 19.20 -11.00
N ALA A 245 12.27 18.64 -12.20
CA ALA A 245 11.53 19.25 -13.29
C ALA A 245 10.03 19.37 -12.96
N ARG A 246 9.47 20.56 -13.17
CA ARG A 246 8.06 20.86 -12.92
C ARG A 246 7.11 19.87 -13.59
N GLY A 247 6.12 19.39 -12.84
CA GLY A 247 5.10 18.45 -13.32
C GLY A 247 5.56 17.00 -13.45
N ALA A 248 6.84 16.70 -13.24
CA ALA A 248 7.38 15.35 -13.22
C ALA A 248 7.14 14.66 -11.88
N PHE A 249 6.96 13.35 -11.90
CA PHE A 249 7.09 12.52 -10.70
C PHE A 249 8.56 12.43 -10.30
N VAL A 250 8.85 12.61 -9.03
CA VAL A 250 10.23 12.67 -8.54
C VAL A 250 10.69 11.30 -8.06
N GLU A 251 11.83 10.84 -8.56
CA GLU A 251 12.55 9.73 -7.95
C GLU A 251 13.12 10.18 -6.60
N ALA A 252 12.77 9.47 -5.54
CA ALA A 252 13.28 9.77 -4.20
C ALA A 252 13.48 8.47 -3.41
N GLY A 253 14.69 8.27 -2.88
CA GLY A 253 15.03 7.03 -2.17
C GLY A 253 15.04 5.80 -3.10
N GLY A 254 15.31 6.03 -4.39
CA GLY A 254 15.38 4.97 -5.41
C GLY A 254 14.04 4.32 -5.76
N VAL A 255 12.91 4.99 -5.48
CA VAL A 255 11.55 4.53 -5.84
C VAL A 255 10.76 5.66 -6.50
N THR A 256 9.97 5.32 -7.52
CA THR A 256 8.92 6.18 -8.08
C THR A 256 7.68 5.36 -8.34
N ALA A 257 6.53 5.73 -7.78
CA ALA A 257 5.26 5.04 -8.02
C ALA A 257 4.25 6.01 -8.62
N ILE A 258 3.50 5.56 -9.62
CA ILE A 258 2.64 6.40 -10.45
C ILE A 258 1.35 5.63 -10.79
N GLU A 259 0.19 6.21 -10.49
CA GLU A 259 -1.09 5.67 -10.96
C GLU A 259 -1.20 5.82 -12.47
N ALA A 260 -1.77 4.82 -13.16
CA ALA A 260 -1.78 4.80 -14.62
C ALA A 260 -2.52 6.00 -15.25
N GLU A 261 -3.56 6.54 -14.60
CA GLU A 261 -4.27 7.72 -15.10
C GLU A 261 -3.44 9.00 -15.08
N HIS A 262 -2.38 9.04 -14.27
CA HIS A 262 -1.56 10.23 -14.07
C HIS A 262 -0.47 10.42 -15.13
N HIS A 263 -0.71 9.92 -16.34
CA HIS A 263 0.12 10.16 -17.51
C HIS A 263 0.22 11.65 -17.85
N ALA A 264 1.38 12.11 -18.29
CA ALA A 264 1.59 13.47 -18.81
C ALA A 264 0.94 13.64 -20.20
N THR A 265 0.87 12.58 -21.01
CA THR A 265 0.20 12.61 -22.32
C THR A 265 -0.32 11.24 -22.69
N ALA A 266 -1.53 11.18 -23.24
CA ALA A 266 -2.08 10.00 -23.89
C ALA A 266 -2.12 10.21 -25.41
N LYS A 267 -1.22 9.52 -26.13
CA LYS A 267 -1.13 9.56 -27.59
C LYS A 267 -1.99 8.45 -28.18
N GLY A 268 -3.06 8.83 -28.86
CA GLY A 268 -3.80 7.94 -29.74
C GLY A 268 -3.07 7.69 -31.06
N GLY A 269 -3.73 7.03 -32.00
CA GLY A 269 -3.20 6.75 -33.33
C GLY A 269 -3.76 5.43 -33.87
N GLN A 270 -3.68 5.19 -35.18
CA GLN A 270 -4.12 3.92 -35.78
C GLN A 270 -5.59 3.56 -35.45
N GLY A 271 -6.47 4.56 -35.33
CA GLY A 271 -7.87 4.37 -34.93
C GLY A 271 -8.08 4.01 -33.45
N VAL A 272 -7.05 4.17 -32.61
CA VAL A 272 -7.07 3.87 -31.18
C VAL A 272 -6.96 5.14 -30.34
N THR A 273 -7.76 5.20 -29.27
CA THR A 273 -7.67 6.20 -28.20
C THR A 273 -7.44 5.52 -26.85
N TRP A 274 -7.00 6.28 -25.85
CA TRP A 274 -6.90 5.83 -24.47
C TRP A 274 -8.11 6.30 -23.67
N ALA A 275 -8.56 5.49 -22.73
CA ALA A 275 -9.62 5.83 -21.79
C ALA A 275 -9.22 5.44 -20.38
N THR A 276 -9.49 6.34 -19.45
CA THR A 276 -9.43 6.08 -18.00
C THR A 276 -10.74 5.46 -17.55
N ILE A 277 -10.66 4.42 -16.72
CA ILE A 277 -11.77 3.74 -16.07
C ILE A 277 -11.66 4.05 -14.58
N PRO A 278 -12.43 5.02 -14.06
CA PRO A 278 -12.37 5.43 -12.66
C PRO A 278 -12.69 4.28 -11.72
N ASN A 279 -12.02 4.22 -10.57
CA ASN A 279 -12.23 3.22 -9.50
C ASN A 279 -12.00 1.75 -9.92
N LEU A 280 -11.39 1.51 -11.08
CA LEU A 280 -10.96 0.17 -11.48
C LEU A 280 -9.63 -0.17 -10.81
N GLY A 281 -9.49 -1.44 -10.40
CA GLY A 281 -8.23 -1.96 -9.87
C GLY A 281 -8.13 -1.84 -8.36
N ARG A 282 -6.90 -1.82 -7.86
CA ARG A 282 -6.60 -1.93 -6.42
C ARG A 282 -6.40 -0.58 -5.71
N THR A 283 -6.23 0.49 -6.49
CA THR A 283 -5.92 1.83 -6.00
C THR A 283 -6.87 2.86 -6.64
N LEU A 284 -6.39 3.67 -7.59
CA LEU A 284 -7.11 4.84 -8.11
C LEU A 284 -8.00 4.51 -9.31
N SER A 285 -7.43 3.87 -10.34
CA SER A 285 -8.12 3.63 -11.61
C SER A 285 -7.37 2.64 -12.50
N GLY A 286 -7.93 2.39 -13.69
CA GLY A 286 -7.22 1.72 -14.78
C GLY A 286 -7.26 2.53 -16.07
N VAL A 287 -6.27 2.34 -16.94
CA VAL A 287 -6.20 2.96 -18.27
C VAL A 287 -6.07 1.88 -19.33
N THR A 288 -6.92 1.94 -20.35
CA THR A 288 -6.91 0.98 -21.46
C THR A 288 -7.14 1.65 -22.80
N SER A 289 -6.86 0.91 -23.88
CA SER A 289 -7.00 1.38 -25.25
C SER A 289 -8.33 0.93 -25.85
N TYR A 290 -8.97 1.79 -26.65
CA TYR A 290 -10.23 1.53 -27.34
C TYR A 290 -10.15 1.89 -28.83
N PRO A 291 -10.93 1.22 -29.72
CA PRO A 291 -11.79 0.06 -29.41
C PRO A 291 -10.97 -1.22 -29.17
N SER A 292 -11.52 -2.16 -28.39
CA SER A 292 -10.85 -3.44 -28.09
C SER A 292 -10.71 -4.36 -29.31
N THR A 293 -11.44 -4.07 -30.40
CA THR A 293 -11.36 -4.78 -31.69
C THR A 293 -10.25 -4.25 -32.60
N ALA A 294 -9.59 -3.15 -32.25
CA ALA A 294 -8.52 -2.61 -33.08
C ALA A 294 -7.33 -3.59 -33.15
N PRO A 295 -6.70 -3.79 -34.34
CA PRO A 295 -5.54 -4.66 -34.50
C PRO A 295 -4.40 -4.31 -33.54
N SER A 296 -3.51 -5.27 -33.26
CA SER A 296 -2.29 -5.01 -32.49
C SER A 296 -1.40 -3.97 -33.17
N SER A 297 -0.72 -3.16 -32.36
CA SER A 297 0.21 -2.11 -32.80
C SER A 297 1.66 -2.59 -32.68
N LYS A 298 2.50 -2.22 -33.65
CA LYS A 298 3.97 -2.34 -33.50
C LYS A 298 4.47 -1.13 -32.69
N PRO A 299 5.17 -1.31 -31.55
CA PRO A 299 5.61 -0.20 -30.72
C PRO A 299 6.67 0.65 -31.42
N GLY A 300 6.72 1.95 -31.08
CA GLY A 300 7.58 2.94 -31.74
C GLY A 300 6.83 3.83 -32.74
N GLY A 301 7.48 4.89 -33.20
CA GLY A 301 6.91 5.83 -34.18
C GLY A 301 5.57 6.42 -33.72
N ALA A 302 4.54 6.26 -34.56
CA ALA A 302 3.18 6.76 -34.33
C ALA A 302 2.26 5.79 -33.58
N ALA A 303 2.80 4.74 -32.96
CA ALA A 303 2.01 3.81 -32.16
C ALA A 303 1.37 4.50 -30.94
N PRO A 304 0.13 4.14 -30.57
CA PRO A 304 -0.52 4.69 -29.37
C PRO A 304 0.31 4.43 -28.11
N ALA A 305 0.43 5.44 -27.26
CA ALA A 305 1.24 5.36 -26.06
C ALA A 305 0.78 6.29 -24.93
N LEU A 306 1.11 5.93 -23.70
CA LEU A 306 1.01 6.78 -22.51
C LEU A 306 2.42 7.23 -22.12
N ASP A 307 2.63 8.55 -22.02
CA ASP A 307 3.88 9.16 -21.57
C ASP A 307 3.75 9.59 -20.11
N TYR A 308 4.68 9.16 -19.26
CA TYR A 308 4.82 9.59 -17.87
C TYR A 308 6.13 10.37 -17.74
N LEU A 309 6.07 11.56 -17.14
CA LEU A 309 7.26 12.39 -16.93
C LEU A 309 7.85 12.06 -15.55
N VAL A 310 9.09 11.59 -15.52
CA VAL A 310 9.81 11.21 -14.29
C VAL A 310 11.14 11.92 -14.22
N ASP A 311 11.44 12.55 -13.09
CA ASP A 311 12.70 13.22 -12.81
C ASP A 311 13.61 12.28 -12.00
N PHE A 312 14.59 11.68 -12.67
CA PHE A 312 15.48 10.65 -12.09
C PHE A 312 16.69 11.28 -11.39
N GLU A 313 17.05 10.79 -10.20
CA GLU A 313 18.19 11.30 -9.40
C GLU A 313 19.54 10.98 -10.06
N ALA A 314 19.62 9.87 -10.80
CA ALA A 314 20.87 9.39 -11.40
C ALA A 314 20.66 8.68 -12.76
N ALA A 315 21.74 8.54 -13.51
CA ALA A 315 21.79 7.61 -14.65
C ALA A 315 21.82 6.14 -14.15
N GLY A 316 21.75 5.20 -15.10
CA GLY A 316 21.98 3.79 -14.84
C GLY A 316 20.68 2.98 -14.70
N PRO A 317 20.81 1.74 -14.23
CA PRO A 317 19.77 0.75 -14.43
C PRO A 317 18.64 0.88 -13.39
N VAL A 318 17.40 0.64 -13.83
CA VAL A 318 16.17 0.76 -13.03
C VAL A 318 15.20 -0.37 -13.39
N ASP A 319 14.48 -0.90 -12.42
CA ASP A 319 13.41 -1.87 -12.63
C ASP A 319 12.07 -1.15 -12.77
N LEU A 320 11.40 -1.30 -13.91
CA LEU A 320 10.03 -0.85 -14.10
C LEU A 320 9.09 -2.03 -13.90
N THR A 321 8.31 -2.01 -12.83
CA THR A 321 7.20 -2.93 -12.59
C THR A 321 5.90 -2.28 -13.05
N VAL A 322 5.19 -2.92 -13.98
CA VAL A 322 3.89 -2.46 -14.44
C VAL A 322 2.82 -3.43 -13.95
N LEU A 323 1.81 -2.87 -13.30
CA LEU A 323 0.65 -3.57 -12.77
C LEU A 323 -0.50 -3.43 -13.76
N VAL A 324 -1.01 -4.56 -14.24
CA VAL A 324 -2.15 -4.60 -15.16
C VAL A 324 -3.28 -5.46 -14.59
N SER A 325 -4.53 -5.18 -14.94
CA SER A 325 -5.65 -6.05 -14.58
C SER A 325 -5.44 -7.48 -15.11
N PRO A 326 -5.89 -8.52 -14.41
CA PRO A 326 -5.63 -9.92 -14.75
C PRO A 326 -6.52 -10.42 -15.90
N THR A 327 -6.61 -9.66 -16.99
CA THR A 327 -7.38 -10.01 -18.20
C THR A 327 -6.85 -11.31 -18.82
N LEU A 328 -7.75 -12.22 -19.20
CA LEU A 328 -7.41 -13.40 -19.98
C LEU A 328 -7.05 -13.01 -21.43
N ASP A 329 -6.15 -13.76 -22.06
CA ASP A 329 -5.89 -13.58 -23.49
C ASP A 329 -7.05 -14.14 -24.34
N PHE A 330 -8.02 -13.28 -24.63
CA PHE A 330 -9.19 -13.60 -25.46
C PHE A 330 -8.85 -13.78 -26.95
N ARG A 331 -7.59 -13.56 -27.35
CA ARG A 331 -7.17 -13.65 -28.76
C ARG A 331 -6.65 -15.03 -29.13
N GLY A 332 -6.56 -15.95 -28.16
CA GLY A 332 -5.99 -17.28 -28.35
C GLY A 332 -4.47 -17.27 -28.59
N GLY A 333 -3.77 -16.22 -28.14
CA GLY A 333 -2.33 -16.07 -28.26
C GLY A 333 -1.57 -16.67 -27.06
N LYS A 334 -0.39 -16.11 -26.79
CA LYS A 334 0.49 -16.50 -25.67
C LYS A 334 0.41 -15.53 -24.48
N GLY A 335 -0.66 -14.73 -24.40
CA GLY A 335 -0.78 -13.63 -23.44
C GLY A 335 -0.93 -12.27 -24.13
N LEU A 336 -1.43 -11.29 -23.39
CA LEU A 336 -1.53 -9.90 -23.85
C LEU A 336 -0.20 -9.17 -23.63
N ALA A 337 0.33 -8.52 -24.67
CA ALA A 337 1.57 -7.76 -24.60
C ALA A 337 1.34 -6.24 -24.59
N TYR A 338 2.30 -5.54 -24.00
CA TYR A 338 2.54 -4.11 -24.14
C TYR A 338 4.04 -3.90 -24.36
N ALA A 339 4.50 -2.66 -24.54
CA ALA A 339 5.93 -2.38 -24.51
C ALA A 339 6.27 -1.19 -23.64
N VAL A 340 7.50 -1.13 -23.16
CA VAL A 340 8.00 -0.07 -22.29
C VAL A 340 9.29 0.54 -22.83
N SER A 341 9.51 1.83 -22.60
CA SER A 341 10.79 2.48 -22.88
C SER A 341 11.03 3.69 -21.98
N ILE A 342 12.29 4.13 -21.89
CA ILE A 342 12.69 5.39 -21.23
C ILE A 342 13.38 6.27 -22.27
N GLY A 343 12.93 7.53 -22.39
CA GLY A 343 13.46 8.49 -23.35
C GLY A 343 13.36 7.96 -24.78
N ASP A 344 14.49 8.00 -25.50
CA ASP A 344 14.65 7.49 -26.86
C ASP A 344 15.13 6.03 -26.90
N GLY A 345 15.15 5.33 -25.76
CA GLY A 345 15.48 3.91 -25.70
C GLY A 345 14.52 3.06 -26.52
N ALA A 346 15.02 1.97 -27.10
CA ALA A 346 14.22 1.04 -27.89
C ALA A 346 13.07 0.44 -27.03
N PRO A 347 11.84 0.34 -27.56
CA PRO A 347 10.74 -0.31 -26.84
C PRO A 347 11.04 -1.79 -26.55
N VAL A 348 10.90 -2.18 -25.29
CA VAL A 348 10.98 -3.57 -24.83
C VAL A 348 9.57 -4.13 -24.74
N ILE A 349 9.25 -5.15 -25.54
CA ILE A 349 7.95 -5.83 -25.50
C ILE A 349 7.88 -6.71 -24.25
N VAL A 350 6.78 -6.60 -23.51
CA VAL A 350 6.50 -7.33 -22.29
C VAL A 350 5.21 -8.12 -22.47
N ASN A 351 5.28 -9.44 -22.31
CA ASN A 351 4.10 -10.27 -22.17
C ASN A 351 3.57 -10.14 -20.73
N SER A 352 2.31 -9.76 -20.54
CA SER A 352 1.69 -9.67 -19.20
C SER A 352 1.43 -11.04 -18.56
N GLN A 353 1.47 -12.12 -19.35
CA GLN A 353 1.13 -13.49 -18.97
C GLN A 353 2.21 -14.48 -19.42
N PRO A 354 3.49 -14.30 -19.03
CA PRO A 354 4.58 -15.15 -19.51
C PRO A 354 4.51 -16.57 -18.93
N ASP A 355 3.97 -16.71 -17.72
CA ASP A 355 3.66 -18.00 -17.10
C ASP A 355 2.16 -18.30 -17.27
N ALA A 356 1.88 -19.36 -18.03
CA ALA A 356 0.53 -19.85 -18.34
C ALA A 356 0.02 -20.88 -17.32
N SER A 357 0.74 -21.13 -16.22
CA SER A 357 0.34 -22.08 -15.19
C SER A 357 -0.93 -21.65 -14.45
N GLU A 358 -1.67 -22.63 -13.96
CA GLU A 358 -2.82 -22.39 -13.08
C GLU A 358 -2.41 -21.66 -11.79
N GLY A 359 -1.20 -21.93 -11.27
CA GLY A 359 -0.65 -21.21 -10.11
C GLY A 359 -0.50 -19.71 -10.37
N ALA A 360 0.04 -19.32 -11.54
CA ALA A 360 0.15 -17.91 -11.92
C ALA A 360 -1.21 -17.25 -12.12
N TRP A 361 -2.19 -17.98 -12.67
CA TRP A 361 -3.57 -17.52 -12.76
C TRP A 361 -4.19 -17.28 -11.38
N ASN A 362 -4.11 -18.29 -10.49
CA ASN A 362 -4.65 -18.24 -9.13
C ASN A 362 -4.08 -17.06 -8.34
N LYS A 363 -2.77 -16.82 -8.45
CA LYS A 363 -2.13 -15.63 -7.85
C LYS A 363 -2.68 -14.33 -8.46
N ALA A 364 -2.77 -14.23 -9.78
CA ALA A 364 -3.20 -13.02 -10.45
C ALA A 364 -4.65 -12.62 -10.10
N VAL A 365 -5.55 -13.60 -9.95
CA VAL A 365 -6.95 -13.33 -9.55
C VAL A 365 -7.08 -13.07 -8.06
N ALA A 366 -6.30 -13.75 -7.21
CA ALA A 366 -6.25 -13.48 -5.77
C ALA A 366 -5.78 -12.05 -5.48
N ASP A 367 -4.72 -11.62 -6.17
CA ASP A 367 -4.15 -10.27 -6.04
C ASP A 367 -4.89 -9.23 -6.88
N SER A 368 -5.81 -9.65 -7.77
CA SER A 368 -6.53 -8.79 -8.73
C SER A 368 -5.61 -7.98 -9.66
N VAL A 369 -4.41 -8.50 -9.95
CA VAL A 369 -3.40 -7.84 -10.78
C VAL A 369 -2.39 -8.85 -11.34
N ARG A 370 -1.77 -8.51 -12.47
CA ARG A 370 -0.53 -9.11 -12.97
C ARG A 370 0.57 -8.05 -12.92
N ALA A 371 1.70 -8.38 -12.30
CA ALA A 371 2.86 -7.49 -12.22
C ALA A 371 3.99 -8.07 -13.07
N GLN A 372 4.54 -7.27 -13.99
CA GLN A 372 5.71 -7.63 -14.77
C GLN A 372 6.80 -6.59 -14.60
N THR A 373 8.00 -7.04 -14.29
CA THR A 373 9.17 -6.20 -14.08
C THR A 373 10.11 -6.27 -15.28
N THR A 374 10.52 -5.11 -15.79
CA THR A 374 11.47 -4.97 -16.90
C THR A 374 12.63 -4.10 -16.47
N ARG A 375 13.86 -4.61 -16.61
CA ARG A 375 15.09 -3.83 -16.39
C ARG A 375 15.28 -2.86 -17.56
N LEU A 376 15.33 -1.57 -17.26
CA LEU A 376 15.60 -0.51 -18.22
C LEU A 376 16.84 0.29 -17.77
N ASN A 377 17.33 1.16 -18.64
CA ASN A 377 18.46 2.02 -18.33
C ASN A 377 18.07 3.49 -18.47
N VAL A 378 18.28 4.27 -17.41
CA VAL A 378 18.13 5.72 -17.40
C VAL A 378 19.41 6.33 -17.97
N PRO A 379 19.36 7.11 -19.06
CA PRO A 379 20.57 7.56 -19.73
C PRO A 379 21.33 8.64 -18.94
N SER A 380 20.62 9.47 -18.18
CA SER A 380 21.19 10.56 -17.39
C SER A 380 20.26 10.93 -16.23
N ALA A 381 20.79 11.60 -15.21
CA ALA A 381 19.95 12.24 -14.21
C ALA A 381 19.10 13.33 -14.88
N GLY A 382 17.82 13.46 -14.47
CA GLY A 382 16.92 14.53 -14.94
C GLY A 382 15.59 13.99 -15.45
N PRO A 383 14.78 14.86 -16.09
CA PRO A 383 13.48 14.49 -16.60
C PRO A 383 13.60 13.57 -17.82
N HIS A 384 12.96 12.42 -17.75
CA HIS A 384 12.81 11.47 -18.86
C HIS A 384 11.35 11.05 -18.99
N ARG A 385 10.97 10.66 -20.21
CA ARG A 385 9.67 10.04 -20.45
C ARG A 385 9.77 8.54 -20.22
N VAL A 386 9.00 8.03 -19.28
CA VAL A 386 8.71 6.60 -19.17
C VAL A 386 7.46 6.35 -20.00
N ARG A 387 7.53 5.45 -20.97
CA ARG A 387 6.44 5.25 -21.94
C ARG A 387 5.88 3.84 -21.84
N LEU A 388 4.55 3.75 -21.82
CA LEU A 388 3.81 2.52 -22.10
C LEU A 388 3.28 2.57 -23.52
N TRP A 389 3.70 1.65 -24.36
CA TRP A 389 3.22 1.51 -25.73
C TRP A 389 2.11 0.48 -25.77
N ARG A 390 1.06 0.77 -26.55
CA ARG A 390 0.10 -0.25 -26.94
C ARG A 390 0.79 -1.27 -27.85
N VAL A 391 0.64 -2.55 -27.52
CA VAL A 391 0.93 -3.66 -28.44
C VAL A 391 -0.37 -4.38 -28.70
N ASP A 392 -0.97 -4.96 -27.68
CA ASP A 392 -2.22 -5.71 -27.81
C ASP A 392 -3.42 -4.97 -27.21
N PRO A 393 -4.64 -5.14 -27.77
CA PRO A 393 -5.85 -4.64 -27.12
C PRO A 393 -6.14 -5.40 -25.81
N GLY A 394 -6.93 -4.78 -24.93
CA GLY A 394 -7.41 -5.40 -23.69
C GLY A 394 -6.42 -5.41 -22.51
N VAL A 395 -5.20 -4.87 -22.69
CA VAL A 395 -4.33 -4.54 -21.56
C VAL A 395 -4.94 -3.35 -20.81
N VAL A 396 -5.09 -3.50 -19.50
CA VAL A 396 -5.60 -2.44 -18.62
C VAL A 396 -4.53 -2.13 -17.58
N PHE A 397 -3.86 -0.99 -17.73
CA PHE A 397 -2.80 -0.55 -16.82
C PHE A 397 -3.41 0.03 -15.56
N GLN A 398 -2.93 -0.37 -14.38
CA GLN A 398 -3.35 0.20 -13.09
C GLN A 398 -2.27 1.10 -12.51
N ARG A 399 -1.01 0.65 -12.52
CA ARG A 399 0.08 1.35 -11.82
C ARG A 399 1.45 1.05 -12.41
N LEU A 400 2.38 2.00 -12.28
CA LEU A 400 3.80 1.85 -12.59
C LEU A 400 4.61 2.05 -11.31
N VAL A 401 5.62 1.21 -11.09
CA VAL A 401 6.58 1.37 -10.00
C VAL A 401 7.99 1.18 -10.55
N LEU A 402 8.80 2.23 -10.46
CA LEU A 402 10.23 2.23 -10.78
C LEU A 402 11.01 2.03 -9.48
N SER A 403 12.02 1.16 -9.49
CA SER A 403 12.93 1.00 -8.35
C SER A 403 14.38 0.75 -8.76
N ARG A 404 15.34 1.27 -7.97
CA ARG A 404 16.77 0.99 -8.15
C ARG A 404 17.27 -0.24 -7.39
N GLY A 405 16.40 -0.87 -6.60
CA GLY A 405 16.67 -2.10 -5.87
C GLY A 405 15.37 -2.82 -5.53
N PRO A 406 15.46 -3.88 -4.69
CA PRO A 406 14.29 -4.61 -4.24
C PRO A 406 13.28 -3.68 -3.57
N LEU A 407 12.02 -3.77 -3.98
CA LEU A 407 10.93 -3.03 -3.33
C LEU A 407 10.63 -3.65 -1.96
N PRO A 408 10.51 -2.83 -0.89
CA PRO A 408 9.98 -3.31 0.37
C PRO A 408 8.63 -4.00 0.21
N ALA A 409 8.45 -5.14 0.88
CA ALA A 409 7.24 -5.95 0.77
C ALA A 409 6.01 -5.18 1.23
N SER A 410 5.00 -5.10 0.36
CA SER A 410 3.69 -4.50 0.60
C SER A 410 2.69 -5.05 -0.42
N TYR A 411 1.41 -5.01 -0.09
CA TYR A 411 0.36 -5.56 -0.94
C TYR A 411 0.04 -4.62 -2.10
N LEU A 412 -0.30 -3.37 -1.78
CA LEU A 412 -0.71 -2.30 -2.68
C LEU A 412 0.48 -1.51 -3.24
N GLY A 413 1.69 -1.76 -2.73
CA GLY A 413 2.89 -1.05 -3.12
C GLY A 413 3.10 0.28 -2.38
N PRO A 414 4.18 1.01 -2.71
CA PRO A 414 4.43 2.36 -2.19
C PRO A 414 3.29 3.32 -2.56
N PRO A 415 3.02 4.37 -1.77
CA PRO A 415 2.13 5.46 -2.16
C PRO A 415 2.62 6.13 -3.44
N GLU A 416 1.74 6.83 -4.15
CA GLU A 416 2.15 7.59 -5.33
C GLU A 416 3.21 8.64 -4.96
N SER A 417 4.24 8.73 -5.79
CA SER A 417 5.36 9.64 -5.57
C SER A 417 4.94 11.10 -5.76
N VAL A 418 5.70 12.00 -5.12
CA VAL A 418 5.47 13.45 -5.24
C VAL A 418 5.61 13.88 -6.69
N ARG A 419 4.66 14.69 -7.16
CA ARG A 419 4.77 15.43 -8.41
C ARG A 419 5.33 16.81 -8.12
N ALA A 420 6.42 17.18 -8.81
CA ALA A 420 7.07 18.47 -8.64
C ALA A 420 6.10 19.64 -8.99
N PRO A 421 5.98 20.67 -8.13
CA PRO A 421 5.04 21.78 -8.32
C PRO A 421 5.36 22.71 -9.50
#